data_AF-A0A353NZL6-F1
#
_entry.id   AF-A0A353NZL6-F1
#
_cell.length_a   1.000
_cell.length_b   1.000
_cell.length_c   1.000
_cell.angle_alpha   90.00
_cell.angle_beta   90.00
_cell.angle_gamma   90.00
#
_symmetry.space_group_name_H-M   'P 1'
#
loop_
_entity.id
_entity.type
_entity.pdbx_description
1 polymer ?
#
loop_
_entity_poly.entity_id
_entity_poly.type
_entity_poly.pdbx_seq_one_letter_code
_entity_poly.pdbx_strand_id
1 'polypeptide(L)'
;MAKLTSFWQLLENRNDKTAVLAEWKQRVGDSFGVVNPLLTPTGQYASAYPHPKPYGLKLRIIKHRNGDIVAVCPEDSDVRIDLKKTDIALYHINIEKLRKVLAGTLSLVPAQNAIQNVSDYILLGKYRPKPAADFSVYMIIAKPQSFISIIKDLCQTPKPFILLTTSMKDCSEEAHVLIDKKSSIIVPLDDVLEYSGARIQCTEQWNQCLSVFAQMVNPKGRSNFVNKPSKKGQKTAANIYKLKQYLIEHIKGEYERLNNQIQRKWKITPPVKLEKQKIGQIVDIRPDEVTRAFKAEPQLKALLKISYSNDEILKYGKKL
;
A
#
# COMPACT_ATOMS: atom_id res chain seq x y z
N MET A 1 -5.23 -13.44 1.34
CA MET A 1 -5.07 -12.01 1.02
C MET A 1 -6.47 -11.46 0.76
N ALA A 2 -6.73 -10.19 1.08
CA ALA A 2 -8.10 -9.66 1.08
C ALA A 2 -8.20 -8.37 0.25
N LYS A 3 -9.39 -8.13 -0.33
CA LYS A 3 -9.64 -6.97 -1.20
C LYS A 3 -9.88 -5.68 -0.40
N LEU A 4 -9.66 -4.55 -1.06
CA LEU A 4 -9.93 -3.21 -0.54
C LEU A 4 -11.29 -2.64 -1.02
N THR A 5 -12.20 -3.51 -1.46
CA THR A 5 -13.47 -3.13 -2.12
C THR A 5 -14.27 -2.11 -1.33
N SER A 6 -14.49 -2.34 -0.03
CA SER A 6 -15.28 -1.43 0.80
C SER A 6 -14.61 -0.06 0.99
N PHE A 7 -13.27 -0.02 0.95
CA PHE A 7 -12.53 1.24 0.98
C PHE A 7 -12.73 2.01 -0.33
N TRP A 8 -12.57 1.36 -1.48
CA TRP A 8 -12.77 1.99 -2.79
C TRP A 8 -14.20 2.51 -2.97
N GLN A 9 -15.20 1.70 -2.61
CA GLN A 9 -16.60 2.10 -2.65
C GLN A 9 -16.92 3.28 -1.72
N LEU A 10 -16.23 3.39 -0.58
CA LEU A 10 -16.41 4.54 0.31
C LEU A 10 -15.92 5.83 -0.36
N LEU A 11 -14.79 5.78 -1.07
CA LEU A 11 -14.25 6.95 -1.77
C LEU A 11 -15.13 7.41 -2.94
N GLU A 12 -15.79 6.46 -3.62
CA GLU A 12 -16.74 6.74 -4.70
C GLU A 12 -18.00 7.44 -4.19
N ASN A 13 -18.60 6.89 -3.13
CA ASN A 13 -19.96 7.26 -2.73
C ASN A 13 -20.00 8.43 -1.74
N ARG A 14 -18.87 8.80 -1.13
CA ARG A 14 -18.83 9.85 -0.11
C ARG A 14 -18.25 11.14 -0.67
N ASN A 15 -19.11 12.15 -0.84
CA ASN A 15 -18.76 13.45 -1.42
C ASN A 15 -17.59 14.15 -0.70
N ASP A 16 -17.70 14.28 0.62
CA ASP A 16 -16.72 14.99 1.45
C ASP A 16 -15.51 14.12 1.84
N LYS A 17 -15.62 12.79 1.66
CA LYS A 17 -14.62 11.80 2.06
C LYS A 17 -14.19 11.98 3.54
N THR A 18 -15.09 12.47 4.40
CA THR A 18 -14.81 12.72 5.82
C THR A 18 -15.69 11.89 6.74
N ALA A 19 -15.13 11.22 7.75
CA ALA A 19 -15.88 10.47 8.74
C ALA A 19 -15.13 10.36 10.07
N VAL A 20 -15.83 10.02 11.15
CA VAL A 20 -15.18 9.63 12.41
C VAL A 20 -14.50 8.27 12.25
N LEU A 21 -13.47 7.99 13.06
CA LEU A 21 -12.71 6.72 12.96
C LEU A 21 -13.61 5.48 13.13
N ALA A 22 -14.63 5.55 13.98
CA ALA A 22 -15.57 4.46 14.16
C ALA A 22 -16.35 4.15 12.88
N GLU A 23 -16.75 5.17 12.11
CA GLU A 23 -17.47 4.98 10.85
C GLU A 23 -16.51 4.45 9.77
N TRP A 24 -15.28 4.95 9.72
CA TRP A 24 -14.24 4.38 8.87
C TRP A 24 -14.05 2.88 9.14
N LYS A 25 -13.84 2.50 10.40
CA LYS A 25 -13.66 1.12 10.83
C LYS A 25 -14.87 0.24 10.50
N GLN A 26 -16.09 0.74 10.74
CA GLN A 26 -17.33 0.01 10.45
C GLN A 26 -17.50 -0.25 8.95
N ARG A 27 -17.16 0.72 8.10
CA ARG A 27 -17.34 0.60 6.64
C ARG A 27 -16.25 -0.23 5.97
N VAL A 28 -14.99 -0.03 6.35
CA VAL A 28 -13.86 -0.70 5.68
C VAL A 28 -13.49 -2.04 6.33
N GLY A 29 -14.01 -2.32 7.53
CA GLY A 29 -13.88 -3.59 8.23
C GLY A 29 -12.42 -3.97 8.48
N ASP A 30 -12.06 -5.19 8.12
CA ASP A 30 -10.74 -5.78 8.35
C ASP A 30 -9.59 -5.03 7.66
N SER A 31 -9.89 -4.25 6.62
CA SER A 31 -8.90 -3.41 5.95
C SER A 31 -8.55 -2.13 6.72
N PHE A 32 -9.19 -1.85 7.86
CA PHE A 32 -8.98 -0.62 8.61
C PHE A 32 -7.52 -0.43 9.04
N GLY A 33 -6.78 -1.51 9.31
CA GLY A 33 -5.36 -1.44 9.66
C GLY A 33 -4.48 -0.81 8.57
N VAL A 34 -4.83 -0.99 7.29
CA VAL A 34 -4.11 -0.38 6.16
C VAL A 34 -4.70 0.97 5.72
N VAL A 35 -5.98 1.22 6.01
CA VAL A 35 -6.64 2.50 5.71
C VAL A 35 -6.30 3.57 6.73
N ASN A 36 -6.25 3.25 8.03
CA ASN A 36 -6.05 4.22 9.11
C ASN A 36 -4.79 5.11 8.94
N PRO A 37 -3.62 4.59 8.52
CA PRO A 37 -2.43 5.42 8.26
C PRO A 37 -2.62 6.48 7.16
N LEU A 38 -3.57 6.25 6.25
CA LEU A 38 -3.92 7.15 5.14
C LEU A 38 -4.84 8.28 5.58
N LEU A 39 -5.37 8.25 6.80
CA LEU A 39 -6.28 9.26 7.32
C LEU A 39 -5.51 10.44 7.92
N THR A 40 -6.12 11.62 7.90
CA THR A 40 -5.63 12.84 8.56
C THR A 40 -6.80 13.57 9.21
N PRO A 41 -6.66 14.06 10.45
CA PRO A 41 -7.71 14.80 11.12
C PRO A 41 -7.98 16.12 10.37
N THR A 42 -9.26 16.46 10.24
CA THR A 42 -9.73 17.69 9.59
C THR A 42 -9.69 18.91 10.53
N GLY A 43 -9.56 18.68 11.84
CA GLY A 43 -9.76 19.70 12.87
C GLY A 43 -11.24 19.98 13.19
N GLN A 44 -12.18 19.33 12.48
CA GLN A 44 -13.61 19.46 12.70
C GLN A 44 -14.17 18.30 13.53
N TYR A 45 -15.35 18.53 14.12
CA TYR A 45 -16.08 17.53 14.89
C TYR A 45 -17.39 17.15 14.20
N ALA A 46 -17.72 15.87 14.26
CA ALA A 46 -18.98 15.36 13.74
C ALA A 46 -20.18 15.80 14.60
N SER A 47 -21.32 15.95 13.96
CA SER A 47 -22.64 16.14 14.61
C SER A 47 -23.39 14.83 14.82
N ALA A 48 -22.95 13.75 14.18
CA ALA A 48 -23.55 12.42 14.29
C ALA A 48 -22.47 11.33 14.40
N TYR A 49 -22.82 10.22 15.05
CA TYR A 49 -21.95 9.08 15.30
C TYR A 49 -22.56 7.79 14.70
N PRO A 50 -21.76 6.86 14.18
CA PRO A 50 -22.28 5.60 13.65
C PRO A 50 -23.01 4.79 14.72
N HIS A 51 -24.11 4.14 14.32
CA HIS A 51 -24.79 3.21 15.19
C HIS A 51 -23.97 1.91 15.36
N PRO A 52 -23.89 1.33 16.57
CA PRO A 52 -23.16 0.06 16.80
C PRO A 52 -23.74 -1.12 16.00
N LYS A 53 -25.07 -1.20 15.93
CA LYS A 53 -25.75 -2.20 15.08
C LYS A 53 -25.65 -1.82 13.60
N PRO A 54 -25.39 -2.79 12.70
CA PRO A 54 -25.50 -2.58 11.25
C PRO A 54 -26.88 -2.00 10.89
N TYR A 55 -26.92 -1.03 9.99
CA TYR A 55 -28.14 -0.36 9.50
C TYR A 55 -28.94 0.47 10.54
N GLY A 56 -28.45 0.64 11.76
CA GLY A 56 -29.08 1.54 12.73
C GLY A 56 -28.95 3.01 12.33
N LEU A 57 -29.89 3.83 12.79
CA LEU A 57 -29.87 5.27 12.57
C LEU A 57 -28.64 5.91 13.22
N LYS A 58 -28.04 6.88 12.53
CA LYS A 58 -26.92 7.63 13.09
C LYS A 58 -27.32 8.27 14.41
N LEU A 59 -26.49 8.07 15.43
CA LEU A 59 -26.70 8.66 16.74
C LEU A 59 -26.42 10.15 16.69
N ARG A 60 -27.24 10.95 17.38
CA ARG A 60 -27.02 12.39 17.52
C ARG A 60 -25.97 12.64 18.60
N ILE A 61 -24.96 13.44 18.29
CA ILE A 61 -23.94 13.85 19.27
C ILE A 61 -24.47 15.04 20.06
N ILE A 62 -24.50 14.91 21.39
CA ILE A 62 -24.90 15.95 22.34
C ILE A 62 -23.69 16.31 23.20
N LYS A 63 -23.44 17.61 23.35
CA LYS A 63 -22.43 18.16 24.25
C LYS A 63 -23.13 18.80 25.43
N HIS A 64 -22.90 18.27 26.63
CA HIS A 64 -23.47 18.80 27.86
C HIS A 64 -22.62 19.95 28.41
N ARG A 65 -23.22 20.81 29.23
CA ARG A 65 -22.55 21.99 29.82
C ARG A 65 -21.38 21.61 30.74
N ASN A 66 -21.43 20.42 31.35
CA ASN A 66 -20.35 19.88 32.19
C ASN A 66 -19.15 19.34 31.38
N GLY A 67 -19.21 19.37 30.05
CA GLY A 67 -18.14 18.90 29.16
C GLY A 67 -18.33 17.47 28.64
N ASP A 68 -19.34 16.74 29.11
CA ASP A 68 -19.63 15.39 28.65
C ASP A 68 -20.11 15.40 27.19
N ILE A 69 -19.67 14.41 26.43
CA ILE A 69 -20.09 14.20 25.05
C ILE A 69 -20.72 12.83 24.98
N VAL A 70 -21.97 12.77 24.50
CA VAL A 70 -22.70 11.51 24.36
C VAL A 70 -23.29 11.41 22.96
N ALA A 71 -23.37 10.19 22.44
CA ALA A 71 -24.14 9.87 21.25
C ALA A 71 -25.41 9.12 21.66
N VAL A 72 -26.57 9.63 21.26
CA VAL A 72 -27.89 9.07 21.60
C VAL A 72 -28.68 8.72 20.35
N CYS A 73 -29.44 7.62 20.38
CA CYS A 73 -30.35 7.30 19.28
C CYS A 73 -31.63 8.13 19.43
N PRO A 74 -32.12 8.81 18.38
CA PRO A 74 -33.38 9.55 18.44
C PRO A 74 -34.61 8.67 18.69
N GLU A 75 -34.55 7.40 18.28
CA GLU A 75 -35.69 6.47 18.30
C GLU A 75 -35.58 5.40 19.40
N ASP A 76 -34.41 5.27 20.04
CA ASP A 76 -34.14 4.25 21.05
C ASP A 76 -33.35 4.88 22.21
N SER A 77 -34.05 5.20 23.30
CA SER A 77 -33.45 5.86 24.47
C SER A 77 -32.40 5.01 25.18
N ASP A 78 -32.38 3.70 24.95
CA ASP A 78 -31.45 2.77 25.61
C ASP A 78 -30.08 2.78 24.92
N VAL A 79 -29.99 3.29 23.69
CA VAL A 79 -28.72 3.43 22.97
C VAL A 79 -28.08 4.78 23.29
N ARG A 80 -27.23 4.78 24.31
CA ARG A 80 -26.37 5.90 24.71
C ARG A 80 -24.91 5.48 24.77
N ILE A 81 -24.03 6.25 24.14
CA ILE A 81 -22.58 6.01 24.12
C ILE A 81 -21.86 7.24 24.64
N ASP A 82 -21.05 7.08 25.68
CA ASP A 82 -20.16 8.14 26.14
C ASP A 82 -18.96 8.26 25.20
N LEU A 83 -18.65 9.49 24.80
CA LEU A 83 -17.64 9.81 23.79
C LEU A 83 -16.61 10.80 24.32
N LYS A 84 -15.41 10.73 23.76
CA LYS A 84 -14.36 11.74 23.90
C LYS A 84 -14.33 12.65 22.69
N LYS A 85 -13.68 13.82 22.83
CA LYS A 85 -13.42 14.72 21.70
C LYS A 85 -12.71 14.03 20.54
N THR A 86 -11.84 13.06 20.83
CA THR A 86 -11.12 12.26 19.83
C THR A 86 -12.04 11.34 19.03
N ASP A 87 -13.12 10.86 19.64
CA ASP A 87 -14.03 9.90 19.01
C ASP A 87 -14.94 10.59 17.98
N ILE A 88 -15.24 11.87 18.22
CA ILE A 88 -16.05 12.71 17.32
C ILE A 88 -15.20 13.51 16.33
N ALA A 89 -13.88 13.35 16.33
CA ALA A 89 -13.00 14.04 15.37
C ALA A 89 -13.23 13.49 13.96
N LEU A 90 -13.42 14.39 12.99
CA LEU A 90 -13.56 14.02 11.59
C LEU A 90 -12.21 13.82 10.93
N TYR A 91 -12.08 12.73 10.20
CA TYR A 91 -10.89 12.36 9.44
C TYR A 91 -11.22 12.28 7.95
N HIS A 92 -10.30 12.78 7.14
CA HIS A 92 -10.36 12.66 5.68
C HIS A 92 -9.16 11.87 5.16
N ILE A 93 -9.25 11.45 3.90
CA ILE A 93 -8.13 10.79 3.23
C ILE A 93 -7.06 11.80 2.88
N ASN A 94 -5.84 11.48 3.29
CA ASN A 94 -4.66 12.19 2.86
C ASN A 94 -4.24 11.69 1.47
N ILE A 95 -4.62 12.46 0.46
CA ILE A 95 -4.36 12.13 -0.95
C ILE A 95 -2.86 11.99 -1.24
N GLU A 96 -2.01 12.74 -0.54
CA GLU A 96 -0.56 12.62 -0.70
C GLU A 96 -0.02 11.31 -0.16
N LYS A 97 -0.46 10.89 1.03
CA LYS A 97 -0.12 9.58 1.59
C LYS A 97 -0.64 8.46 0.70
N LEU A 98 -1.89 8.54 0.24
CA LEU A 98 -2.48 7.57 -0.69
C LEU A 98 -1.63 7.48 -1.97
N ARG A 99 -1.32 8.61 -2.60
CA ARG A 99 -0.48 8.67 -3.80
C ARG A 99 0.88 7.99 -3.59
N LYS A 100 1.56 8.31 -2.49
CA LYS A 100 2.87 7.74 -2.15
C LYS A 100 2.80 6.23 -1.97
N VAL A 101 1.80 5.74 -1.23
CA VAL A 101 1.58 4.31 -1.02
C VAL A 101 1.29 3.61 -2.33
N LEU A 102 0.35 4.12 -3.13
CA LEU A 102 -0.02 3.51 -4.41
C LEU A 102 1.12 3.53 -5.44
N ALA A 103 1.85 4.64 -5.56
CA ALA A 103 3.00 4.72 -6.46
C ALA A 103 4.09 3.71 -6.07
N GLY A 104 4.35 3.56 -4.77
CA GLY A 104 5.28 2.55 -4.25
C GLY A 104 4.82 1.13 -4.52
N THR A 105 3.56 0.81 -4.20
CA THR A 105 2.97 -0.53 -4.40
C THR A 105 2.94 -0.93 -5.88
N LEU A 106 2.60 0.00 -6.77
CA LEU A 106 2.51 -0.25 -8.21
C LEU A 106 3.86 -0.12 -8.94
N SER A 107 4.97 0.11 -8.20
CA SER A 107 6.32 0.30 -8.74
C SER A 107 6.42 1.43 -9.79
N LEU A 108 5.69 2.52 -9.55
CA LEU A 108 5.68 3.70 -10.42
C LEU A 108 6.82 4.65 -10.06
N VAL A 109 7.34 5.37 -11.05
CA VAL A 109 8.22 6.51 -10.80
C VAL A 109 7.35 7.65 -10.24
N PRO A 110 7.60 8.14 -9.01
CA PRO A 110 6.76 9.17 -8.41
C PRO A 110 6.72 10.44 -9.27
N ALA A 111 5.52 11.01 -9.44
CA ALA A 111 5.41 12.34 -10.02
C ALA A 111 6.02 13.37 -9.06
N GLN A 112 6.86 14.27 -9.59
CA GLN A 112 7.51 15.35 -8.82
C GLN A 112 6.57 16.55 -8.60
N ASN A 113 5.47 16.63 -9.34
CA ASN A 113 4.55 17.75 -9.27
C ASN A 113 3.73 17.72 -7.97
N ALA A 114 3.44 18.91 -7.45
CA ALA A 114 2.45 19.07 -6.39
C ALA A 114 1.10 18.49 -6.85
N ILE A 115 0.41 17.82 -5.92
CA ILE A 115 -0.95 17.34 -6.18
C ILE A 115 -1.81 18.59 -6.36
N GLN A 116 -2.36 18.78 -7.56
CA GLN A 116 -3.32 19.85 -7.78
C GLN A 116 -4.62 19.44 -7.07
N ASN A 117 -4.93 20.12 -5.96
CA ASN A 117 -6.07 19.81 -5.07
C ASN A 117 -7.45 20.11 -5.70
N VAL A 118 -7.51 20.45 -6.98
CA VAL A 118 -8.73 20.94 -7.65
C VAL A 118 -9.22 19.98 -8.75
N SER A 119 -8.49 18.90 -9.02
CA SER A 119 -8.87 17.95 -10.07
C SER A 119 -9.55 16.71 -9.48
N ASP A 120 -10.61 16.29 -10.16
CA ASP A 120 -11.35 15.04 -9.94
C ASP A 120 -10.47 13.78 -10.20
N TYR A 121 -9.24 13.98 -10.68
CA TYR A 121 -8.22 12.94 -10.83
C TYR A 121 -6.84 13.43 -10.37
N ILE A 122 -5.96 12.50 -10.04
CA ILE A 122 -4.58 12.79 -9.63
C ILE A 122 -3.58 12.04 -10.52
N LEU A 123 -2.43 12.66 -10.79
CA LEU A 123 -1.28 11.96 -11.37
C LEU A 123 -0.56 11.18 -10.27
N LEU A 124 -0.63 9.85 -10.29
CA LEU A 124 0.07 9.01 -9.33
C LEU A 124 1.57 8.98 -9.58
N GLY A 125 1.95 8.81 -10.84
CA GLY A 125 3.34 8.66 -11.25
C GLY A 125 3.46 8.32 -12.73
N LYS A 126 4.62 7.78 -13.09
CA LYS A 126 4.91 7.34 -14.45
C LYS A 126 5.28 5.86 -14.47
N TYR A 127 4.67 5.14 -15.40
CA TYR A 127 5.10 3.81 -15.79
C TYR A 127 6.23 3.92 -16.82
N ARG A 128 7.36 3.25 -16.57
CA ARG A 128 8.53 3.26 -17.46
C ARG A 128 8.95 1.84 -17.83
N PRO A 129 8.37 1.25 -18.89
CA PRO A 129 8.78 -0.08 -19.35
C PRO A 129 10.21 -0.08 -19.92
N LYS A 130 10.69 1.07 -20.42
CA LYS A 130 12.05 1.27 -20.96
C LYS A 130 12.56 2.67 -20.61
N PRO A 131 13.89 2.89 -20.55
CA PRO A 131 14.48 4.19 -20.18
C PRO A 131 13.99 5.40 -21.01
N ALA A 132 13.56 5.19 -22.25
CA ALA A 132 13.08 6.23 -23.15
C ALA A 132 11.54 6.28 -23.28
N ALA A 133 10.80 5.43 -22.57
CA ALA A 133 9.34 5.37 -22.63
C ALA A 133 8.76 5.68 -21.25
N ASP A 134 8.05 6.78 -21.13
CA ASP A 134 7.34 7.17 -19.92
C ASP A 134 5.86 7.46 -20.21
N PHE A 135 4.99 6.78 -19.46
CA PHE A 135 3.54 6.89 -19.60
C PHE A 135 2.96 7.33 -18.27
N SER A 136 2.07 8.32 -18.30
CA SER A 136 1.42 8.81 -17.10
C SER A 136 0.45 7.76 -16.55
N VAL A 137 0.40 7.65 -15.22
CA VAL A 137 -0.60 6.85 -14.51
C VAL A 137 -1.47 7.80 -13.69
N TYR A 138 -2.72 7.95 -14.09
CA TYR A 138 -3.70 8.78 -13.41
C TYR A 138 -4.59 7.92 -12.51
N MET A 139 -5.17 8.51 -11.48
CA MET A 139 -6.20 7.88 -10.66
C MET A 139 -7.39 8.83 -10.53
N ILE A 140 -8.59 8.32 -10.79
CA ILE A 140 -9.83 9.06 -10.55
C ILE A 140 -10.22 8.90 -9.08
N ILE A 141 -10.52 10.03 -8.43
CA ILE A 141 -11.07 10.09 -7.05
C ILE A 141 -12.38 10.92 -7.06
N ALA A 142 -13.01 10.98 -8.24
CA ALA A 142 -14.20 11.75 -8.54
C ALA A 142 -15.49 10.98 -8.28
N LYS A 143 -16.60 11.71 -8.37
CA LYS A 143 -17.93 11.11 -8.50
C LYS A 143 -18.11 10.50 -9.90
N PRO A 144 -19.02 9.52 -10.04
CA PRO A 144 -19.42 8.94 -11.33
C PRO A 144 -19.74 9.96 -12.43
N GLN A 145 -20.40 11.06 -12.08
CA GLN A 145 -20.93 12.05 -13.03
C GLN A 145 -19.83 12.82 -13.79
N SER A 146 -18.63 12.95 -13.22
CA SER A 146 -17.48 13.58 -13.89
C SER A 146 -16.66 12.60 -14.74
N PHE A 147 -16.99 11.31 -14.74
CA PHE A 147 -16.10 10.28 -15.29
C PHE A 147 -15.76 10.50 -16.76
N ILE A 148 -16.78 10.76 -17.60
CA ILE A 148 -16.57 10.96 -19.04
C ILE A 148 -15.85 12.27 -19.37
N SER A 149 -16.09 13.34 -18.61
CA SER A 149 -15.42 14.62 -18.83
C SER A 149 -13.94 14.53 -18.48
N ILE A 150 -13.59 13.82 -17.40
CA ILE A 150 -12.21 13.51 -17.03
C ILE A 150 -11.51 12.71 -18.13
N ILE A 151 -12.17 11.69 -18.69
CA ILE A 151 -11.58 10.89 -19.78
C ILE A 151 -11.34 11.76 -21.01
N LYS A 152 -12.31 12.60 -21.40
CA LYS A 152 -12.17 13.53 -22.52
C LYS A 152 -10.98 14.48 -22.34
N ASP A 153 -10.78 15.00 -21.11
CA ASP A 153 -9.64 15.83 -20.74
C ASP A 153 -8.31 15.05 -20.83
N LEU A 154 -8.23 13.87 -20.21
CA LEU A 154 -7.03 13.03 -20.24
C LEU A 154 -6.66 12.58 -21.67
N CYS A 155 -7.64 12.36 -22.54
CA CYS A 155 -7.41 12.03 -23.95
C CYS A 155 -6.74 13.17 -24.74
N GLN A 156 -6.77 14.41 -24.26
CA GLN A 156 -6.02 15.54 -24.86
C GLN A 156 -4.51 15.47 -24.60
N THR A 157 -4.07 14.66 -23.63
CA THR A 157 -2.63 14.50 -23.35
C THR A 157 -1.92 13.89 -24.56
N PRO A 158 -0.65 14.22 -24.83
CA PRO A 158 0.01 13.79 -26.08
C PRO A 158 0.27 12.28 -26.14
N LYS A 159 0.55 11.65 -25.00
CA LYS A 159 0.94 10.23 -24.91
C LYS A 159 -0.22 9.36 -24.42
N PRO A 160 -0.21 8.05 -24.74
CA PRO A 160 -1.04 7.09 -24.03
C PRO A 160 -0.79 7.10 -22.51
N PHE A 161 -1.78 6.65 -21.75
CA PHE A 161 -1.73 6.63 -20.29
C PHE A 161 -2.42 5.39 -19.71
N ILE A 162 -2.20 5.17 -18.42
CA ILE A 162 -2.95 4.18 -17.62
C ILE A 162 -3.87 4.96 -16.70
N LEU A 163 -5.17 4.64 -16.73
CA LEU A 163 -6.17 5.24 -15.87
C LEU A 163 -6.58 4.25 -14.78
N LEU A 164 -6.31 4.59 -13.53
CA LEU A 164 -6.78 3.83 -12.39
C LEU A 164 -8.14 4.35 -11.93
N THR A 165 -9.07 3.44 -11.71
CA THR A 165 -10.38 3.74 -11.14
C THR A 165 -10.55 3.01 -9.83
N THR A 166 -11.40 3.50 -8.94
CA THR A 166 -11.76 2.79 -7.71
C THR A 166 -12.53 1.50 -8.01
N SER A 167 -13.44 1.51 -9.00
CA SER A 167 -14.14 0.36 -9.56
C SER A 167 -14.57 0.61 -11.03
N MET A 168 -15.18 -0.39 -11.68
CA MET A 168 -15.71 -0.28 -13.05
C MET A 168 -17.17 0.18 -13.13
N LYS A 169 -17.85 0.44 -12.00
CA LYS A 169 -19.31 0.61 -11.97
C LYS A 169 -19.82 1.73 -12.88
N ASP A 170 -19.00 2.76 -13.11
CA ASP A 170 -19.37 3.97 -13.85
C ASP A 170 -18.69 4.08 -15.22
N CYS A 171 -18.03 3.01 -15.68
CA CYS A 171 -17.35 3.01 -16.97
C CYS A 171 -18.37 2.77 -18.09
N SER A 172 -18.64 3.81 -18.89
CA SER A 172 -19.52 3.73 -20.04
C SER A 172 -18.82 3.15 -21.28
N GLU A 173 -19.60 2.65 -22.24
CA GLU A 173 -19.08 2.25 -23.56
C GLU A 173 -18.36 3.42 -24.27
N GLU A 174 -18.86 4.65 -24.12
CA GLU A 174 -18.19 5.85 -24.67
C GLU A 174 -16.79 6.04 -24.07
N ALA A 175 -16.64 5.82 -22.75
CA ALA A 175 -15.36 5.89 -22.07
C ALA A 175 -14.36 4.85 -22.62
N HIS A 176 -14.82 3.61 -22.85
CA HIS A 176 -13.99 2.57 -23.45
C HIS A 176 -13.50 2.96 -24.86
N VAL A 177 -14.42 3.43 -25.72
CA VAL A 177 -14.07 3.85 -27.08
C VAL A 177 -13.03 4.99 -27.08
N LEU A 178 -13.14 5.96 -26.18
CA LEU A 178 -12.18 7.07 -26.08
C LEU A 178 -10.79 6.59 -25.62
N ILE A 179 -10.75 5.70 -24.63
CA ILE A 179 -9.51 5.15 -24.10
C ILE A 179 -8.80 4.26 -25.14
N ASP A 180 -9.55 3.42 -25.84
CA ASP A 180 -9.01 2.53 -26.88
C ASP A 180 -8.43 3.34 -28.05
N LYS A 181 -9.13 4.38 -28.50
CA LYS A 181 -8.61 5.32 -29.52
C LYS A 181 -7.31 6.00 -29.09
N LYS A 182 -7.10 6.17 -27.78
CA LYS A 182 -5.87 6.75 -27.21
C LYS A 182 -4.78 5.73 -26.94
N SER A 183 -4.99 4.46 -27.30
CA SER A 183 -4.10 3.34 -26.96
C SER A 183 -3.77 3.29 -25.46
N SER A 184 -4.76 3.64 -24.64
CA SER A 184 -4.67 3.71 -23.18
C SER A 184 -5.46 2.56 -22.56
N ILE A 185 -5.33 2.35 -21.24
CA ILE A 185 -6.11 1.32 -20.55
C ILE A 185 -6.75 1.87 -19.26
N ILE A 186 -7.91 1.31 -18.91
CA ILE A 186 -8.57 1.51 -17.61
C ILE A 186 -8.28 0.30 -16.73
N VAL A 187 -7.91 0.54 -15.47
CA VAL A 187 -7.55 -0.50 -14.51
C VAL A 187 -8.23 -0.24 -13.16
N PRO A 188 -9.13 -1.12 -12.70
CA PRO A 188 -9.76 -0.99 -11.40
C PRO A 188 -8.79 -1.35 -10.28
N LEU A 189 -8.66 -0.46 -9.30
CA LEU A 189 -7.85 -0.67 -8.11
C LEU A 189 -8.32 -1.90 -7.31
N ASP A 190 -9.61 -2.22 -7.35
CA ASP A 190 -10.17 -3.40 -6.68
C ASP A 190 -9.73 -4.74 -7.30
N ASP A 191 -9.20 -4.72 -8.53
CA ASP A 191 -8.70 -5.91 -9.23
C ASP A 191 -7.18 -6.05 -9.11
N VAL A 192 -6.49 -4.92 -8.98
CA VAL A 192 -5.02 -4.88 -8.98
C VAL A 192 -4.38 -4.65 -7.61
N LEU A 193 -5.17 -4.35 -6.58
CA LEU A 193 -4.68 -4.16 -5.21
C LEU A 193 -5.40 -5.05 -4.21
N GLU A 194 -4.61 -5.58 -3.28
CA GLU A 194 -5.07 -6.32 -2.12
C GLU A 194 -4.29 -5.88 -0.88
N TYR A 195 -4.71 -6.34 0.29
CA TYR A 195 -3.95 -6.16 1.51
C TYR A 195 -3.61 -7.49 2.18
N SER A 196 -2.45 -7.50 2.83
CA SER A 196 -1.95 -8.60 3.63
C SER A 196 -1.29 -8.03 4.90
N GLY A 197 -1.90 -8.33 6.05
CA GLY A 197 -1.56 -7.70 7.32
C GLY A 197 -1.68 -6.17 7.23
N ALA A 198 -0.60 -5.45 7.52
CA ALA A 198 -0.55 -3.99 7.53
C ALA A 198 -0.04 -3.38 6.21
N ARG A 199 -0.09 -4.10 5.08
CA ARG A 199 0.46 -3.62 3.80
C ARG A 199 -0.51 -3.81 2.64
N ILE A 200 -0.54 -2.82 1.75
CA ILE A 200 -1.18 -2.89 0.43
C ILE A 200 -0.17 -3.47 -0.56
N GLN A 201 -0.60 -4.44 -1.36
CA GLN A 201 0.19 -5.16 -2.34
C GLN A 201 -0.52 -5.15 -3.70
N CYS A 202 0.27 -5.19 -4.78
CA CYS A 202 -0.28 -5.37 -6.12
C CYS A 202 -0.48 -6.86 -6.43
N THR A 203 -1.56 -7.19 -7.10
CA THR A 203 -1.84 -8.55 -7.56
C THR A 203 -1.10 -8.85 -8.88
N GLU A 204 -1.07 -10.11 -9.30
CA GLU A 204 -0.53 -10.47 -10.63
C GLU A 204 -1.32 -9.83 -11.78
N GLN A 205 -2.59 -9.48 -11.55
CA GLN A 205 -3.41 -8.76 -12.53
C GLN A 205 -2.78 -7.43 -12.94
N TRP A 206 -2.10 -6.73 -12.01
CA TRP A 206 -1.37 -5.51 -12.33
C TRP A 206 -0.31 -5.75 -13.41
N ASN A 207 0.47 -6.82 -13.28
CA ASN A 207 1.52 -7.18 -14.23
C ASN A 207 0.94 -7.52 -15.61
N GLN A 208 -0.21 -8.18 -15.64
CA GLN A 208 -0.94 -8.48 -16.87
C GLN A 208 -1.42 -7.20 -17.57
N CYS A 209 -2.05 -6.26 -16.83
CA CYS A 209 -2.44 -4.96 -17.37
C CYS A 209 -1.24 -4.19 -17.95
N LEU A 210 -0.11 -4.17 -17.24
CA LEU A 210 1.12 -3.53 -17.73
C LEU A 210 1.68 -4.18 -18.99
N SER A 211 1.56 -5.50 -19.12
CA SER A 211 1.96 -6.25 -20.32
C SER A 211 1.08 -5.89 -21.52
N VAL A 212 -0.25 -5.88 -21.33
CA VAL A 212 -1.22 -5.48 -22.37
C VAL A 212 -0.95 -4.06 -22.85
N PHE A 213 -0.81 -3.12 -21.90
CA PHE A 213 -0.51 -1.72 -22.24
C PHE A 213 0.81 -1.59 -22.99
N ALA A 214 1.86 -2.29 -22.57
CA ALA A 214 3.16 -2.24 -23.23
C ALA A 214 3.13 -2.77 -24.67
N GLN A 215 2.32 -3.79 -24.95
CA GLN A 215 2.09 -4.31 -26.30
C GLN A 215 1.32 -3.29 -27.14
N MET A 216 0.27 -2.69 -26.57
CA MET A 216 -0.59 -1.71 -27.23
C MET A 216 0.19 -0.48 -27.71
N VAL A 217 1.07 0.07 -26.85
CA VAL A 217 1.87 1.26 -27.19
C VAL A 217 3.11 0.97 -28.03
N ASN A 218 3.38 -0.30 -28.37
CA ASN A 218 4.48 -0.66 -29.26
C ASN A 218 4.19 -1.93 -30.10
N PRO A 219 3.31 -1.84 -31.11
CA PRO A 219 2.80 -2.98 -31.88
C PRO A 219 3.82 -3.62 -32.84
N LYS A 220 4.96 -2.97 -33.14
CA LYS A 220 6.00 -3.50 -34.07
C LYS A 220 6.94 -4.54 -33.43
N GLY A 221 6.38 -5.54 -32.75
CA GLY A 221 6.93 -6.91 -32.70
C GLY A 221 8.44 -7.11 -32.51
N ARG A 222 9.17 -6.27 -31.75
CA ARG A 222 10.43 -6.73 -31.14
C ARG A 222 10.05 -7.42 -29.85
N SER A 223 10.05 -8.76 -29.87
CA SER A 223 9.65 -9.74 -28.85
C SER A 223 10.39 -9.62 -27.50
N ASN A 224 10.45 -8.42 -26.91
CA ASN A 224 11.09 -8.15 -25.64
C ASN A 224 10.17 -7.34 -24.69
N PHE A 225 8.85 -7.55 -24.77
CA PHE A 225 7.89 -7.11 -23.77
C PHE A 225 7.29 -8.32 -23.08
N VAL A 226 8.17 -9.05 -22.39
CA VAL A 226 7.75 -9.82 -21.23
C VAL A 226 8.27 -9.00 -20.06
N ASN A 227 7.40 -8.51 -19.18
CA ASN A 227 7.80 -8.32 -17.79
C ASN A 227 8.02 -9.72 -17.21
N LYS A 228 9.04 -10.43 -17.69
CA LYS A 228 9.87 -11.16 -16.75
C LYS A 228 10.49 -10.01 -15.99
N PRO A 229 10.29 -9.90 -14.66
CA PRO A 229 11.22 -9.14 -13.83
C PRO A 229 12.57 -9.46 -14.40
N SER A 230 13.33 -8.45 -14.84
CA SER A 230 14.57 -8.71 -15.59
C SER A 230 15.25 -9.90 -14.94
N LYS A 231 15.76 -10.91 -15.66
CA LYS A 231 16.34 -12.10 -14.99
C LYS A 231 17.22 -11.69 -13.79
N LYS A 232 17.84 -10.51 -13.85
CA LYS A 232 18.47 -9.76 -12.74
C LYS A 232 17.55 -9.36 -11.57
N GLY A 233 16.41 -8.69 -11.76
CA GLY A 233 15.47 -8.28 -10.69
C GLY A 233 14.78 -9.45 -9.98
N GLN A 234 14.30 -10.46 -10.73
CA GLN A 234 13.73 -11.69 -10.15
C GLN A 234 14.78 -12.46 -9.36
N LYS A 235 15.98 -12.60 -9.93
CA LYS A 235 17.13 -13.22 -9.24
C LYS A 235 17.58 -12.40 -8.04
N THR A 236 17.53 -11.08 -8.10
CA THR A 236 17.88 -10.22 -6.94
C THR A 236 16.86 -10.39 -5.81
N ALA A 237 15.56 -10.44 -6.10
CA ALA A 237 14.53 -10.70 -5.09
C ALA A 237 14.67 -12.10 -4.48
N ALA A 238 14.89 -13.13 -5.31
CA ALA A 238 15.16 -14.49 -4.83
C ALA A 238 16.44 -14.57 -3.98
N ASN A 239 17.50 -13.87 -4.40
CA ASN A 239 18.75 -13.78 -3.65
C ASN A 239 18.57 -13.04 -2.32
N ILE A 240 17.80 -11.95 -2.30
CA ILE A 240 17.44 -11.23 -1.06
C ILE A 240 16.70 -12.18 -0.10
N TYR A 241 15.73 -12.95 -0.60
CA TYR A 241 14.99 -13.92 0.20
C TYR A 241 15.92 -14.99 0.79
N LYS A 242 16.75 -15.63 -0.03
CA LYS A 242 17.73 -16.63 0.43
C LYS A 242 18.68 -16.08 1.49
N LEU A 243 19.26 -14.92 1.24
CA LEU A 243 20.17 -14.25 2.19
C LEU A 243 19.46 -13.90 3.50
N LYS A 244 18.20 -13.44 3.42
CA LYS A 244 17.41 -13.07 4.59
C LYS A 244 17.07 -14.30 5.44
N GLN A 245 16.60 -15.39 4.81
CA GLN A 245 16.29 -16.64 5.52
C GLN A 245 17.52 -17.18 6.23
N TYR A 246 18.65 -17.29 5.52
CA TYR A 246 19.88 -17.77 6.12
C TYR A 246 20.34 -16.91 7.31
N LEU A 247 20.29 -15.58 7.19
CA LEU A 247 20.66 -14.70 8.30
C LEU A 247 19.72 -14.84 9.51
N ILE A 248 18.41 -15.01 9.28
CA ILE A 248 17.44 -15.24 10.36
C ILE A 248 17.73 -16.57 11.05
N GLU A 249 17.90 -17.65 10.29
CA GLU A 249 18.20 -18.99 10.82
C GLU A 249 19.51 -18.99 11.60
N HIS A 250 20.55 -18.34 11.06
CA HIS A 250 21.83 -18.20 11.76
C HIS A 250 21.68 -17.44 13.09
N ILE A 251 20.96 -16.31 13.10
CA ILE A 251 20.72 -15.54 14.33
C ILE A 251 19.94 -16.37 15.35
N LYS A 252 18.95 -17.16 14.92
CA LYS A 252 18.19 -18.07 15.79
C LYS A 252 19.09 -19.14 16.39
N GLY A 253 19.90 -19.80 15.56
CA GLY A 253 20.86 -20.81 16.04
C GLY A 253 21.87 -20.24 17.03
N GLU A 254 22.41 -19.05 16.76
CA GLU A 254 23.32 -18.37 17.70
C GLU A 254 22.61 -17.94 18.99
N TYR A 255 21.35 -17.51 18.90
CA TYR A 255 20.53 -17.19 20.07
C TYR A 255 20.32 -18.42 20.97
N GLU A 256 19.99 -19.57 20.38
CA GLU A 256 19.86 -20.84 21.10
C GLU A 256 21.19 -21.26 21.73
N ARG A 257 22.30 -21.16 20.97
CA ARG A 257 23.65 -21.45 21.46
C ARG A 257 24.01 -20.58 22.67
N LEU A 258 23.78 -19.27 22.59
CA LEU A 258 24.07 -18.32 23.67
C LEU A 258 23.19 -18.57 24.89
N ASN A 259 21.89 -18.81 24.70
CA ASN A 259 20.99 -19.16 25.80
C ASN A 259 21.42 -20.45 26.50
N ASN A 260 21.83 -21.47 25.74
CA ASN A 260 22.35 -22.71 26.32
C ASN A 260 23.64 -22.47 27.12
N GLN A 261 24.55 -21.63 26.63
CA GLN A 261 25.76 -21.24 27.38
C GLN A 261 25.41 -20.52 28.68
N ILE A 262 24.48 -19.57 28.64
CA ILE A 262 24.01 -18.81 29.82
C ILE A 262 23.37 -19.75 30.84
N GLN A 263 22.44 -20.61 30.42
CA GLN A 263 21.75 -21.55 31.31
C GLN A 263 22.72 -22.53 31.99
N ARG A 264 23.74 -22.99 31.25
CA ARG A 264 24.78 -23.89 31.78
C ARG A 264 25.92 -23.17 32.51
N LYS A 265 25.84 -21.84 32.65
CA LYS A 265 26.90 -20.98 33.22
C LYS A 265 28.27 -21.18 32.56
N TRP A 266 28.27 -21.48 31.26
CA TRP A 266 29.47 -21.61 30.47
C TRP A 266 30.02 -20.24 30.08
N LYS A 267 31.33 -20.19 29.79
CA LYS A 267 31.96 -18.98 29.25
C LYS A 267 31.28 -18.61 27.93
N ILE A 268 30.71 -17.41 27.88
CA ILE A 268 30.06 -16.89 26.68
C ILE A 268 31.13 -16.62 25.62
N THR A 269 30.99 -17.27 24.47
CA THR A 269 31.90 -17.07 23.33
C THR A 269 31.25 -16.14 22.30
N PRO A 270 32.05 -15.26 21.64
CA PRO A 270 31.53 -14.37 20.60
C PRO A 270 30.95 -15.17 19.43
N PRO A 271 30.01 -14.58 18.67
CA PRO A 271 29.39 -15.26 17.55
C PRO A 271 30.39 -15.36 16.39
N VAL A 272 30.20 -16.37 15.55
CA VAL A 272 31.06 -16.54 14.36
C VAL A 272 30.82 -15.37 13.41
N LYS A 273 31.88 -14.60 13.13
CA LYS A 273 31.78 -13.44 12.25
C LYS A 273 31.45 -13.87 10.83
N LEU A 274 30.22 -13.58 10.39
CA LEU A 274 29.78 -13.83 9.03
C LEU A 274 30.23 -12.73 8.07
N GLU A 275 31.06 -13.07 7.10
CA GLU A 275 31.40 -12.17 6.00
C GLU A 275 30.38 -12.32 4.87
N LYS A 276 30.07 -11.21 4.19
CA LYS A 276 29.11 -11.20 3.06
C LYS A 276 29.46 -12.25 2.00
N GLN A 277 30.75 -12.40 1.69
CA GLN A 277 31.22 -13.35 0.70
C GLN A 277 31.01 -14.81 1.14
N LYS A 278 31.26 -15.12 2.42
CA LYS A 278 31.03 -16.46 2.98
C LYS A 278 29.55 -16.81 3.03
N ILE A 279 28.69 -15.86 3.42
CA ILE A 279 27.23 -16.06 3.36
C ILE A 279 26.81 -16.39 1.93
N GLY A 280 27.31 -15.61 0.95
CA GLY A 280 27.06 -15.86 -0.47
C GLY A 280 27.43 -17.27 -0.91
N GLN A 281 28.60 -17.77 -0.53
CA GLN A 281 29.04 -19.13 -0.83
C GLN A 281 28.10 -20.18 -0.22
N ILE A 282 27.67 -20.00 1.03
CA ILE A 282 26.81 -20.95 1.74
C ILE A 282 25.43 -21.06 1.08
N VAL A 283 24.86 -19.95 0.61
CA VAL A 283 23.53 -19.95 -0.04
C VAL A 283 23.59 -20.05 -1.57
N ASP A 284 24.77 -20.37 -2.12
CA ASP A 284 25.04 -20.50 -3.57
C ASP A 284 24.67 -19.23 -4.37
N ILE A 285 25.22 -18.09 -3.96
CA ILE A 285 25.04 -16.77 -4.59
C ILE A 285 26.40 -16.14 -4.88
N ARG A 286 26.57 -15.66 -6.12
CA ARG A 286 27.82 -15.02 -6.57
C ARG A 286 28.13 -13.74 -5.78
N PRO A 287 29.41 -13.41 -5.52
CA PRO A 287 29.78 -12.24 -4.69
C PRO A 287 29.22 -10.88 -5.19
N ASP A 288 29.14 -10.69 -6.51
CA ASP A 288 28.59 -9.48 -7.10
C ASP A 288 27.08 -9.36 -6.86
N GLU A 289 26.37 -10.48 -6.86
CA GLU A 289 24.93 -10.54 -6.60
C GLU A 289 24.60 -10.35 -5.12
N VAL A 290 25.43 -10.86 -4.21
CA VAL A 290 25.34 -10.55 -2.78
C VAL A 290 25.47 -9.04 -2.56
N THR A 291 26.47 -8.42 -3.18
CA THR A 291 26.71 -6.98 -3.04
C THR A 291 25.50 -6.16 -3.53
N ARG A 292 24.87 -6.57 -4.65
CA ARG A 292 23.64 -5.93 -5.14
C ARG A 292 22.45 -6.14 -4.19
N ALA A 293 22.25 -7.35 -3.67
CA ALA A 293 21.16 -7.64 -2.72
C ALA A 293 21.26 -6.77 -1.46
N PHE A 294 22.46 -6.65 -0.87
CA PHE A 294 22.70 -5.78 0.29
C PHE A 294 22.56 -4.28 -0.01
N LYS A 295 22.74 -3.86 -1.27
CA LYS A 295 22.45 -2.47 -1.68
C LYS A 295 20.95 -2.24 -1.83
N ALA A 296 20.21 -3.23 -2.35
CA ALA A 296 18.79 -3.13 -2.63
C ALA A 296 17.89 -3.28 -1.38
N GLU A 297 18.28 -4.10 -0.40
CA GLU A 297 17.49 -4.35 0.82
C GLU A 297 18.26 -3.95 2.09
N PRO A 298 17.96 -2.78 2.68
CA PRO A 298 18.60 -2.31 3.92
C PRO A 298 18.46 -3.27 5.11
N GLN A 299 17.38 -4.06 5.17
CA GLN A 299 17.16 -5.03 6.26
C GLN A 299 18.25 -6.09 6.32
N LEU A 300 18.85 -6.49 5.19
CA LEU A 300 19.96 -7.46 5.19
C LEU A 300 21.18 -6.93 5.94
N LYS A 301 21.48 -5.63 5.83
CA LYS A 301 22.56 -5.00 6.60
C LYS A 301 22.27 -4.99 8.10
N ALA A 302 21.01 -4.75 8.47
CA ALA A 302 20.58 -4.77 9.87
C ALA A 302 20.72 -6.18 10.47
N LEU A 303 20.22 -7.22 9.78
CA LEU A 303 20.36 -8.60 10.20
C LEU A 303 21.84 -9.03 10.30
N LEU A 304 22.66 -8.67 9.31
CA LEU A 304 24.10 -8.93 9.37
C LEU A 304 24.76 -8.25 10.57
N LYS A 305 24.38 -7.01 10.89
CA LYS A 305 24.88 -6.31 12.09
C LYS A 305 24.47 -7.00 13.38
N ILE A 306 23.21 -7.47 13.46
CA ILE A 306 22.71 -8.24 14.62
C ILE A 306 23.57 -9.49 14.81
N SER A 307 23.89 -10.23 13.74
CA SER A 307 24.71 -11.45 13.82
C SER A 307 26.14 -11.26 14.37
N TYR A 308 26.61 -10.02 14.55
CA TYR A 308 27.97 -9.75 15.04
C TYR A 308 28.06 -9.54 16.55
N SER A 309 26.94 -9.42 17.27
CA SER A 309 26.95 -9.09 18.70
C SER A 309 26.06 -10.02 19.49
N ASN A 310 26.61 -10.59 20.56
CA ASN A 310 25.86 -11.41 21.51
C ASN A 310 24.68 -10.63 22.11
N ASP A 311 24.86 -9.34 22.42
CA ASP A 311 23.81 -8.52 23.01
C ASP A 311 22.65 -8.30 22.03
N GLU A 312 22.97 -8.03 20.76
CA GLU A 312 21.97 -7.83 19.71
C GLU A 312 21.24 -9.14 19.41
N ILE A 313 21.97 -10.27 19.36
CA ILE A 313 21.39 -11.61 19.18
C ILE A 313 20.44 -11.94 20.33
N LEU A 314 20.83 -11.72 21.59
CA LEU A 314 19.97 -11.96 22.76
C LEU A 314 18.74 -11.05 22.77
N LYS A 315 18.90 -9.79 22.34
CA LYS A 315 17.82 -8.79 22.30
C LYS A 315 16.78 -9.07 21.21
N TYR A 316 17.21 -9.48 20.02
CA TYR A 316 16.32 -9.59 18.85
C TYR A 316 16.07 -11.03 18.39
N GLY A 317 16.98 -11.97 18.66
CA GLY A 317 16.93 -13.35 18.16
C GLY A 317 15.66 -14.10 18.55
N LYS A 318 15.10 -13.85 19.75
CA LYS A 318 13.82 -14.44 20.18
C LYS A 318 12.61 -13.98 19.35
N LYS A 319 12.68 -12.80 18.74
CA LYS A 319 11.56 -12.13 18.04
C LYS A 319 11.61 -12.31 16.52
N LEU A 320 12.72 -12.82 15.99
CA LEU A 320 12.91 -13.15 14.57
C LEU A 320 12.26 -14.50 14.24
#